data_AF-A0A7R9BPG7-F1
#
_entry.id   AF-A0A7R9BPG7-F1
#
_cell.length_a   1.000
_cell.length_b   1.000
_cell.length_c   1.000
_cell.angle_alpha   90.00
_cell.angle_beta   90.00
_cell.angle_gamma   90.00
#
_symmetry.space_group_name_H-M   'P 1'
#
loop_
_entity.id
_entity.type
_entity.pdbx_description
1 polymer ?
#
loop_
_entity_poly.entity_id
_entity_poly.type
_entity_poly.pdbx_seq_one_letter_code
_entity_poly.pdbx_strand_id
1 'polypeptide(L)'
;MEITARGPIDEATGMVMNLTDLKLMIEELMVVVDHKNLDKDVPYFRDVVSTTENVAVFVWDFIASRMTPFEAKLYEVKIHETDKNIIVYRGIVSESRL
;
A
#
# COMPACT_ATOMS: atom_id res chain seq x y z
N MET A 1 -7.05 6.66 3.02
CA MET A 1 -5.82 5.85 3.04
C MET A 1 -4.64 6.79 2.98
N GLU A 2 -3.58 6.51 3.75
CA GLU A 2 -2.32 7.24 3.72
C GLU A 2 -1.19 6.26 3.38
N ILE A 3 -0.26 6.71 2.53
CA ILE A 3 0.92 5.95 2.09
C ILE A 3 2.15 6.76 2.48
N THR A 4 3.04 6.17 3.26
CA THR A 4 4.30 6.80 3.68
C THR A 4 5.47 6.11 3.02
N ALA A 5 6.26 6.85 2.25
CA ALA A 5 7.55 6.41 1.73
C ALA A 5 8.70 6.90 2.64
N ARG A 6 9.79 6.13 2.70
CA ARG A 6 11.04 6.50 3.36
C ARG A 6 12.23 6.27 2.43
N GLY A 7 13.28 7.04 2.60
CA GLY A 7 14.51 6.91 1.83
C GLY A 7 15.45 8.09 2.09
N PRO A 8 16.64 8.06 1.49
CA PRO A 8 17.50 9.24 1.47
C PRO A 8 16.84 10.38 0.71
N ILE A 9 17.21 11.62 1.05
CA ILE A 9 16.83 12.79 0.28
C ILE A 9 17.83 12.92 -0.86
N ASP A 10 17.33 12.92 -2.10
CA ASP A 10 18.15 13.20 -3.28
C ASP A 10 18.65 14.65 -3.24
N GLU A 11 19.97 14.85 -3.35
CA GLU A 11 20.59 16.18 -3.18
C GLU A 11 20.22 17.18 -4.29
N ALA A 12 19.92 16.69 -5.49
CA ALA A 12 19.59 17.54 -6.63
C ALA A 12 18.14 18.05 -6.58
N THR A 13 17.23 17.19 -6.14
CA THR A 13 15.78 17.44 -6.16
C THR A 13 15.19 17.78 -4.80
N GLY A 14 15.88 17.45 -3.69
CA GLY A 14 15.38 17.64 -2.33
C GLY A 14 14.22 16.72 -1.95
N MET A 15 14.01 15.62 -2.69
CA MET A 15 12.90 14.70 -2.48
C MET A 15 13.38 13.33 -2.02
N VAL A 16 12.57 12.64 -1.22
CA VAL A 16 12.75 11.19 -0.96
C VAL A 16 12.41 10.37 -2.21
N MET A 17 11.35 10.78 -2.91
CA MET A 17 10.96 10.27 -4.21
C MET A 17 10.09 11.32 -4.90
N ASN A 18 10.00 11.24 -6.24
CA ASN A 18 9.08 12.09 -6.98
C ASN A 18 7.63 11.74 -6.64
N LEU A 19 6.84 12.75 -6.24
CA LEU A 19 5.43 12.58 -5.88
C LEU A 19 4.56 12.14 -7.05
N THR A 20 4.97 12.43 -8.28
CA THR A 20 4.26 11.97 -9.49
C THR A 20 4.31 10.45 -9.59
N ASP A 21 5.47 9.84 -9.34
CA ASP A 21 5.63 8.38 -9.39
C ASP A 21 4.83 7.71 -8.28
N LEU A 22 4.87 8.25 -7.05
CA LEU A 22 4.06 7.76 -5.94
C LEU A 22 2.56 7.84 -6.25
N LYS A 23 2.13 8.96 -6.83
CA LYS A 23 0.73 9.17 -7.22
C LYS A 23 0.28 8.15 -8.26
N LEU A 24 1.09 7.88 -9.29
CA LEU A 24 0.76 6.88 -10.32
C LEU A 24 0.56 5.48 -9.71
N MET A 25 1.45 5.06 -8.80
CA MET A 25 1.28 3.77 -8.10
C MET A 25 -0.02 3.69 -7.29
N ILE A 26 -0.42 4.79 -6.65
CA ILE A 26 -1.68 4.88 -5.92
C ILE A 26 -2.87 4.88 -6.88
N GLU A 27 -2.81 5.58 -8.01
CA GLU A 27 -3.88 5.59 -9.01
C GLU A 27 -4.10 4.19 -9.60
N GLU A 28 -3.04 3.47 -9.93
CA GLU A 28 -3.11 2.07 -10.37
C GLU A 28 -3.78 1.17 -9.32
N LEU A 29 -3.46 1.37 -8.04
CA LEU A 29 -4.11 0.65 -6.94
C LEU A 29 -5.60 0.97 -6.87
N MET A 30 -5.97 2.25 -6.98
CA MET A 30 -7.37 2.70 -6.93
C MET A 30 -8.19 2.09 -8.06
N VAL A 31 -7.64 1.92 -9.27
CA VAL A 31 -8.33 1.19 -10.35
C VAL A 31 -8.67 -0.26 -9.97
N VAL A 32 -7.90 -0.87 -9.07
CA VAL A 32 -8.15 -2.23 -8.60
C VAL A 32 -9.22 -2.26 -7.52
N VAL A 33 -9.21 -1.34 -6.55
CA VAL A 33 -10.00 -1.44 -5.31
C VAL A 33 -11.19 -0.48 -5.21
N ASP A 34 -11.14 0.65 -5.92
CA ASP A 34 -12.14 1.72 -5.77
C ASP A 34 -13.46 1.36 -6.45
N HIS A 35 -14.58 1.62 -5.77
CA HIS A 35 -15.94 1.29 -6.24
C HIS A 35 -16.15 -0.20 -6.61
N LYS A 36 -15.36 -1.12 -6.04
CA LYS A 36 -15.50 -2.57 -6.27
C LYS A 36 -15.94 -3.33 -5.03
N ASN A 37 -16.60 -4.47 -5.25
CA ASN A 37 -16.78 -5.46 -4.21
C ASN A 37 -15.50 -6.30 -4.12
N LEU A 38 -14.70 -6.11 -3.07
CA LEU A 38 -13.39 -6.72 -2.94
C LEU A 38 -13.45 -8.26 -3.08
N ASP A 39 -14.37 -8.92 -2.39
CA ASP A 39 -14.49 -10.38 -2.39
C ASP A 39 -14.85 -10.97 -3.77
N LYS A 40 -15.54 -10.20 -4.62
CA LYS A 40 -15.99 -10.66 -5.95
C LYS A 40 -15.06 -10.24 -7.07
N ASP A 41 -14.62 -8.98 -7.03
CA ASP A 41 -14.00 -8.29 -8.16
C ASP A 41 -12.47 -8.27 -8.09
N VAL A 42 -11.89 -8.52 -6.91
CA VAL A 42 -10.45 -8.50 -6.70
C VAL A 42 -9.96 -9.91 -6.42
N PRO A 43 -9.20 -10.55 -7.35
CA PRO A 43 -8.81 -11.95 -7.24
C PRO A 43 -8.14 -12.35 -5.92
N TYR A 44 -7.38 -11.44 -5.32
CA TYR A 44 -6.71 -11.65 -4.02
C TYR A 44 -7.69 -11.98 -2.88
N PHE A 45 -8.89 -11.39 -2.87
CA PHE A 45 -9.87 -11.57 -1.80
C PHE A 45 -10.86 -12.72 -2.04
N ARG A 46 -10.65 -13.55 -3.07
CA ARG A 46 -11.47 -14.76 -3.26
C ARG A 46 -11.22 -15.80 -2.17
N ASP A 47 -9.95 -15.93 -1.78
CA ASP A 47 -9.49 -16.90 -0.79
C ASP A 47 -9.04 -16.23 0.52
N VAL A 48 -9.10 -14.90 0.59
CA VAL A 48 -8.66 -14.09 1.74
C VAL A 48 -9.79 -13.17 2.17
N VAL A 49 -10.16 -13.20 3.45
CA VAL A 49 -11.21 -12.34 4.00
C VAL A 49 -10.81 -10.86 3.87
N SER A 50 -11.70 -10.04 3.32
CA SER A 50 -11.51 -8.61 3.04
C SER A 50 -11.56 -7.67 4.27
N THR A 51 -11.10 -8.14 5.43
CA THR A 51 -10.88 -7.30 6.63
C THR A 51 -9.91 -6.14 6.34
N THR A 52 -10.04 -5.01 7.04
CA THR A 52 -9.16 -3.84 6.83
C THR A 52 -7.67 -4.17 6.96
N GLU A 53 -7.30 -5.13 7.81
CA GLU A 53 -5.94 -5.65 7.97
C GLU A 53 -5.42 -6.31 6.68
N ASN A 54 -6.20 -7.22 6.09
CA ASN A 54 -5.83 -7.86 4.83
C ASN A 54 -5.85 -6.89 3.65
N VAL A 55 -6.71 -5.87 3.68
CA VAL A 55 -6.63 -4.77 2.71
C VAL A 55 -5.33 -4.00 2.86
N ALA A 56 -4.90 -3.68 4.08
CA ALA A 56 -3.62 -2.99 4.31
C ALA A 56 -2.42 -3.82 3.83
N VAL A 57 -2.45 -5.15 4.00
CA VAL A 57 -1.46 -6.08 3.42
C VAL A 57 -1.48 -6.03 1.90
N PHE A 58 -2.67 -6.18 1.28
CA PHE A 58 -2.81 -6.16 -0.17
C PHE A 58 -2.26 -4.86 -0.78
N VAL A 59 -2.63 -3.72 -0.19
CA VAL A 59 -2.13 -2.40 -0.58
C VAL A 59 -0.61 -2.33 -0.45
N TRP A 60 -0.07 -2.83 0.66
CA TRP A 60 1.37 -2.86 0.90
C TRP A 60 2.11 -3.65 -0.18
N ASP A 61 1.69 -4.88 -0.46
CA ASP A 61 2.35 -5.73 -1.46
C ASP A 61 2.24 -5.12 -2.87
N PHE A 62 1.09 -4.53 -3.19
CA PHE A 62 0.85 -3.85 -4.45
C PHE A 62 1.79 -2.64 -4.65
N ILE A 63 1.91 -1.77 -3.65
CA ILE A 63 2.76 -0.57 -3.74
C ILE A 63 4.24 -0.94 -3.62
N ALA A 64 4.61 -1.80 -2.66
CA ALA A 64 5.99 -2.20 -2.45
C ALA A 64 6.62 -2.87 -3.68
N SER A 65 5.85 -3.71 -4.41
CA SER A 65 6.33 -4.32 -5.66
C SER A 65 6.62 -3.29 -6.77
N ARG A 66 5.86 -2.20 -6.83
CA ARG A 66 6.07 -1.08 -7.78
C ARG A 66 7.17 -0.12 -7.35
N MET A 67 7.47 -0.07 -6.05
CA MET A 67 8.59 0.72 -5.52
C MET A 67 9.96 0.05 -5.74
N THR A 68 10.02 -1.17 -6.28
CA THR A 68 11.28 -1.90 -6.51
C THR A 68 12.32 -1.15 -7.36
N PRO A 69 11.97 -0.35 -8.40
CA PRO A 69 12.94 0.39 -9.19
C PRO A 69 13.51 1.64 -8.49
N PHE A 70 12.94 2.03 -7.35
CA PHE A 70 13.30 3.25 -6.63
C PHE A 70 14.17 2.94 -5.41
N GLU A 71 15.02 3.91 -5.05
CA GLU A 71 15.80 3.84 -3.81
C GLU A 71 14.90 3.98 -2.58
N ALA A 72 13.87 4.83 -2.67
CA ALA A 72 12.81 4.92 -1.67
C ALA A 72 12.09 3.58 -1.46
N LYS A 73 11.63 3.35 -0.23
CA LYS A 73 10.91 2.16 0.20
C LYS A 73 9.60 2.55 0.86
N LEU A 74 8.60 1.68 0.73
CA LEU A 74 7.36 1.81 1.48
C LEU A 74 7.68 1.66 2.99
N TYR A 75 7.14 2.57 3.79
CA TYR A 75 7.33 2.57 5.24
C TYR A 75 6.05 2.20 5.99
N GLU A 76 4.93 2.76 5.56
CA GLU A 76 3.65 2.60 6.24
C GLU A 76 2.49 2.69 5.26
N VAL A 77 1.54 1.77 5.42
CA VAL A 77 0.19 1.86 4.86
C VAL A 77 -0.77 2.06 6.03
N LYS A 78 -1.57 3.13 5.97
CA LYS A 78 -2.60 3.43 6.97
C LYS A 78 -3.97 3.50 6.33
N ILE A 79 -4.91 2.70 6.83
CA ILE A 79 -6.29 2.66 6.34
C ILE A 79 -7.21 3.07 7.49
N HIS A 80 -8.06 4.06 7.19
CA HIS A 80 -9.16 4.49 8.04
C HIS A 80 -10.41 3.82 7.50
N GLU A 81 -10.91 2.79 8.20
CA GLU A 81 -12.19 2.18 7.86
C GLU A 81 -13.35 3.09 8.31
N THR A 82 -13.20 3.67 9.50
CA THR A 82 -14.02 4.75 10.05
C THR A 82 -13.11 5.71 10.81
N ASP A 83 -13.66 6.81 11.33
CA ASP A 83 -12.88 7.76 12.15
C ASP A 83 -12.28 7.12 13.42
N LYS A 84 -12.83 6.00 13.88
CA LYS A 84 -12.40 5.30 15.10
C LYS A 84 -11.60 4.03 14.83
N ASN A 85 -11.69 3.48 13.62
CA ASN A 85 -11.03 2.23 13.24
C ASN A 85 -9.90 2.55 12.25
N ILE A 86 -8.67 2.46 12.74
CA ILE A 86 -7.47 2.75 11.97
C ILE A 86 -6.55 1.55 12.03
N ILE A 87 -6.16 1.05 10.86
CA ILE A 87 -5.16 0.00 10.73
C ILE A 87 -3.89 0.60 10.15
N VAL A 88 -2.76 0.24 10.75
CA VAL A 88 -1.42 0.59 10.30
C VAL A 88 -0.66 -0.70 10.00
N TYR A 89 -0.16 -0.84 8.79
CA TYR A 89 0.67 -1.97 8.37
C TYR A 89 2.03 -1.49 7.87
N ARG A 90 3.09 -2.15 8.35
CA ARG A 90 4.51 -1.80 8.08
C ARG A 90 5.31 -2.97 7.53
N GLY A 91 4.65 -3.92 6.84
CA GLY A 91 5.33 -5.04 6.18
C GLY A 91 5.86 -6.13 7.12
N ILE A 92 5.35 -6.22 8.35
CA ILE A 92 5.77 -7.28 9.29
C ILE A 92 5.14 -8.59 8.80
N VAL A 93 5.98 -9.50 8.32
CA VAL A 93 5.56 -10.86 7.97
C VAL A 93 5.61 -11.70 9.25
N SER A 94 4.46 -12.21 9.68
CA SER A 94 4.40 -13.28 10.68
C SER A 94 5.07 -14.54 10.11
N GLU A 95 5.92 -15.21 10.89
CA GLU A 95 6.51 -16.51 10.52
C GLU A 95 5.46 -17.55 10.11
N SER A 96 4.21 -17.38 10.53
CA SER A 96 3.08 -18.25 10.17
C SER A 96 2.55 -18.08 8.74
N ARG A 97 3.14 -17.21 7.91
CA ARG A 97 2.78 -16.99 6.49
C ARG A 97 3.79 -17.59 5.50
N LEU A 98 4.82 -18.29 6.00
CA LEU A 98 5.74 -19.15 5.22
C LEU A 98 5.26 -20.60 5.25
#